data_AF-A0A1G9HML0-F1
#
_entry.id   AF-A0A1G9HML0-F1
#
_cell.length_a   1.000
_cell.length_b   1.000
_cell.length_c   1.000
_cell.angle_alpha   90.00
_cell.angle_beta   90.00
_cell.angle_gamma   90.00
#
_symmetry.space_group_name_H-M   'P 1'
#
loop_
_entity.id
_entity.type
_entity.pdbx_description
1 polymer ?
#
loop_
_entity_poly.entity_id
_entity_poly.type
_entity_poly.pdbx_seq_one_letter_code
_entity_poly.pdbx_strand_id
1 'polypeptide(L)'
;MFSRPSLIARGAAAFALAATVGLATPAFSGAKDKVFFEKVAGQWKGPGEIVAGKYKGTKFTCDLSGEPVAGDDTGIKLDGFCRVGVFKQPMSALITQKGNTYTGKFLDGAEGKGLDIISGNVAKDKVVVGINRKKLNGAMIARLQDDQTMNITISVKVEETMVPVIGVSLNRQIDAIAVGSIK
;
A
#
# COMPACT_ATOMS: atom_id res chain seq x y z
N MET A 1 46.11 27.16 -74.34
CA MET A 1 45.42 28.04 -73.38
C MET A 1 45.23 27.27 -72.08
N PHE A 2 45.58 27.91 -70.98
CA PHE A 2 45.82 27.32 -69.65
C PHE A 2 44.56 27.27 -68.76
N SER A 3 44.63 26.35 -67.79
CA SER A 3 44.08 26.40 -66.41
C SER A 3 42.60 26.12 -66.11
N ARG A 4 42.42 25.11 -65.25
CA ARG A 4 41.33 25.00 -64.26
C ARG A 4 41.66 25.88 -63.04
N PRO A 5 40.67 26.50 -62.37
CA PRO A 5 40.38 26.15 -60.96
C PRO A 5 38.86 26.21 -60.64
N SER A 6 38.28 25.25 -59.89
CA SER A 6 38.11 25.19 -58.43
C SER A 6 36.90 25.97 -57.85
N LEU A 7 36.15 25.26 -56.99
CA LEU A 7 35.27 25.70 -55.88
C LEU A 7 33.98 26.49 -56.17
N ILE A 8 32.82 25.82 -56.11
CA ILE A 8 31.65 26.30 -55.32
C ILE A 8 30.94 25.09 -54.69
N ALA A 9 30.92 25.08 -53.36
CA ALA A 9 30.14 24.20 -52.51
C ALA A 9 28.67 24.60 -52.47
N ARG A 10 27.73 23.65 -52.62
CA ARG A 10 26.35 23.59 -52.06
C ARG A 10 25.91 22.11 -52.21
N GLY A 11 25.75 21.30 -51.17
CA GLY A 11 24.82 21.45 -50.06
C GLY A 11 23.57 20.60 -50.33
N ALA A 12 23.55 19.34 -49.88
CA ALA A 12 22.32 18.56 -49.77
C ALA A 12 22.46 17.57 -48.60
N ALA A 13 21.73 17.86 -47.53
CA ALA A 13 21.71 17.15 -46.27
C ALA A 13 21.10 15.74 -46.42
N ALA A 14 21.82 14.72 -45.96
CA ALA A 14 21.22 13.41 -45.69
C ALA A 14 20.64 13.44 -44.27
N PHE A 15 19.30 13.43 -44.18
CA PHE A 15 18.57 13.22 -42.93
C PHE A 15 18.88 11.82 -42.37
N ALA A 16 19.68 11.77 -41.30
CA ALA A 16 19.78 10.59 -40.47
C ALA A 16 18.54 10.51 -39.57
N LEU A 17 17.56 9.67 -39.92
CA LEU A 17 16.52 9.24 -38.98
C LEU A 17 17.18 8.34 -37.92
N ALA A 18 17.62 8.93 -36.83
CA ALA A 18 17.97 8.20 -35.62
C ALA A 18 16.68 7.61 -35.03
N ALA A 19 16.49 6.29 -35.20
CA ALA A 19 15.49 5.54 -34.47
C ALA A 19 15.89 5.55 -32.98
N THR A 20 15.32 6.48 -32.21
CA THR A 20 15.37 6.44 -30.75
C THR A 20 14.51 5.28 -30.29
N VAL A 21 15.10 4.09 -30.22
CA VAL A 21 14.57 2.97 -29.45
C VAL A 21 14.60 3.44 -28.00
N GLY A 22 13.47 3.95 -27.51
CA GLY A 22 13.28 4.28 -26.11
C GLY A 22 13.51 3.03 -25.29
N LEU A 23 14.66 2.93 -24.65
CA LEU A 23 14.90 1.97 -23.59
C LEU A 23 13.92 2.31 -22.47
N ALA A 24 12.78 1.63 -22.45
CA ALA A 24 11.89 1.60 -21.30
C ALA A 24 12.67 0.92 -20.17
N THR A 25 13.34 1.72 -19.35
CA THR A 25 13.95 1.23 -18.11
C THR A 25 12.83 0.65 -17.24
N PRO A 26 12.97 -0.57 -16.72
CA PRO A 26 12.01 -1.10 -15.76
C PRO A 26 12.04 -0.16 -14.54
N ALA A 27 10.96 0.59 -14.33
CA ALA A 27 10.81 1.41 -13.15
C ALA A 27 10.81 0.47 -11.93
N PHE A 28 11.82 0.61 -11.07
CA PHE A 28 11.93 -0.11 -9.81
C PHE A 28 10.73 0.29 -8.92
N SER A 29 9.66 -0.51 -8.91
CA SER A 29 8.43 -0.24 -8.12
C SER A 29 8.74 -0.15 -6.62
N GLY A 30 9.70 -0.95 -6.14
CA GLY A 30 10.04 -1.02 -4.72
C GLY A 30 10.44 0.32 -4.09
N ALA A 31 11.10 1.21 -4.84
CA ALA A 31 11.49 2.52 -4.30
C ALA A 31 10.29 3.43 -4.03
N LYS A 32 9.26 3.42 -4.90
CA LYS A 32 8.03 4.20 -4.72
C LYS A 32 7.15 3.58 -3.63
N ASP A 33 7.12 2.27 -3.58
CA ASP A 33 6.31 1.53 -2.62
C ASP A 33 6.87 1.66 -1.19
N LYS A 34 8.20 1.72 -1.04
CA LYS A 34 8.86 2.04 0.23
C LYS A 34 8.40 3.38 0.80
N VAL A 35 8.32 4.42 -0.04
CA VAL A 35 7.81 5.74 0.39
C VAL A 35 6.36 5.66 0.89
N PHE A 36 5.51 4.83 0.26
CA PHE A 36 4.17 4.60 0.76
C PHE A 36 4.18 3.95 2.15
N PHE A 37 4.98 2.89 2.36
CA PHE A 37 5.07 2.23 3.66
C PHE A 37 5.67 3.12 4.75
N GLU A 38 6.65 3.96 4.41
CA GLU A 38 7.18 5.00 5.32
C GLU A 38 6.09 5.98 5.74
N LYS A 39 5.16 6.37 4.85
CA LYS A 39 4.00 7.20 5.23
C LYS A 39 3.03 6.47 6.14
N VAL A 40 2.88 5.16 6.02
CA VAL A 40 2.00 4.37 6.91
C VAL A 40 2.62 4.18 8.30
N ALA A 41 3.93 4.41 8.46
CA ALA A 41 4.61 4.30 9.75
C ALA A 41 4.01 5.21 10.82
N GLY A 42 3.96 4.76 12.07
CA GLY A 42 3.49 5.52 13.23
C GLY A 42 2.24 4.94 13.89
N GLN A 43 1.69 5.67 14.86
CA GLN A 43 0.53 5.25 15.65
C GLN A 43 -0.78 5.70 15.02
N TRP A 44 -1.78 4.82 15.02
CA TRP A 44 -3.07 4.99 14.37
C TRP A 44 -4.19 4.54 15.29
N LYS A 45 -5.23 5.35 15.43
CA LYS A 45 -6.38 5.01 16.28
C LYS A 45 -7.67 5.51 15.70
N GLY A 46 -8.72 4.71 15.81
CA GLY A 46 -10.03 5.15 15.37
C GLY A 46 -11.10 4.08 15.36
N PRO A 47 -12.34 4.46 15.01
CA PRO A 47 -13.47 3.56 15.00
C PRO A 47 -13.45 2.61 13.79
N GLY A 48 -14.04 1.44 13.99
CA GLY A 48 -14.45 0.55 12.91
C GLY A 48 -15.82 -0.04 13.18
N GLU A 49 -16.42 -0.56 12.12
CA GLU A 49 -17.75 -1.15 12.13
C GLU A 49 -17.80 -2.38 11.23
N ILE A 50 -18.54 -3.40 11.67
CA ILE A 50 -18.94 -4.52 10.82
C ILE A 50 -20.17 -4.08 10.02
N VAL A 51 -20.02 -3.96 8.70
CA VAL A 51 -21.06 -3.38 7.82
C VAL A 51 -21.99 -4.43 7.20
N ALA A 52 -21.59 -5.71 7.23
CA ALA A 52 -22.37 -6.82 6.66
C ALA A 52 -22.22 -8.12 7.46
N GLY A 53 -23.16 -9.05 7.24
CA GLY A 53 -23.18 -10.37 7.89
C GLY A 53 -23.89 -10.38 9.26
N LYS A 54 -23.77 -11.50 9.98
CA LYS A 54 -24.46 -11.75 11.26
C LYS A 54 -24.18 -10.68 12.32
N TYR A 55 -22.99 -10.10 12.31
CA TYR A 55 -22.53 -9.14 13.31
C TYR A 55 -22.61 -7.68 12.84
N LYS A 56 -23.41 -7.39 11.81
CA LYS A 56 -23.61 -6.04 11.27
C LYS A 56 -24.01 -5.05 12.38
N GLY A 57 -23.42 -3.85 12.34
CA GLY A 57 -23.64 -2.77 13.31
C GLY A 57 -22.75 -2.88 14.56
N THR A 58 -21.95 -3.94 14.69
CA THR A 58 -20.96 -4.04 15.77
C THR A 58 -19.87 -3.00 15.56
N LYS A 59 -19.74 -2.08 16.53
CA LYS A 59 -18.71 -1.04 16.55
C LYS A 59 -17.54 -1.46 17.42
N PHE A 60 -16.36 -1.04 17.02
CA PHE A 60 -15.12 -1.27 17.74
C PHE A 60 -14.17 -0.09 17.55
N THR A 61 -13.15 -0.01 18.39
CA THR A 61 -12.07 0.99 18.26
C THR A 61 -10.75 0.26 18.13
N CYS A 62 -9.99 0.56 17.08
CA CYS A 62 -8.65 0.01 16.88
C CYS A 62 -7.58 0.99 17.33
N ASP A 63 -6.48 0.43 17.82
CA ASP A 63 -5.23 1.10 18.21
C ASP A 63 -4.09 0.27 17.59
N LEU A 64 -3.42 0.83 16.58
CA LEU A 64 -2.51 0.13 15.68
C LEU A 64 -1.20 0.93 15.51
N SER A 65 -0.08 0.22 15.47
CA SER A 65 1.26 0.71 15.15
C SER A 65 1.64 0.22 13.76
N GLY A 66 1.97 1.15 12.85
CA GLY A 66 2.57 0.86 11.56
C GLY A 66 4.09 0.95 11.65
N GLU A 67 4.79 -0.10 11.23
CA GLU A 67 6.25 -0.21 11.25
C GLU A 67 6.74 -0.74 9.90
N PRO A 68 7.49 0.04 9.11
CA PRO A 68 8.10 -0.46 7.88
C PRO A 68 9.00 -1.65 8.19
N VAL A 69 8.99 -2.65 7.31
CA VAL A 69 9.85 -3.83 7.50
C VAL A 69 11.31 -3.40 7.42
N ALA A 70 12.12 -3.87 8.36
CA ALA A 70 13.52 -3.48 8.47
C ALA A 70 14.39 -4.12 7.37
N GLY A 71 15.49 -3.44 7.02
CA GLY A 71 16.45 -3.91 6.02
C GLY A 71 16.12 -3.46 4.60
N ASP A 72 16.45 -4.32 3.63
CA ASP A 72 16.27 -4.05 2.20
C ASP A 72 14.88 -4.46 1.69
N ASP A 73 14.08 -5.12 2.52
CA ASP A 73 12.74 -5.56 2.18
C ASP A 73 11.76 -4.39 2.16
N THR A 74 10.96 -4.29 1.10
CA THR A 74 9.90 -3.29 0.99
C THR A 74 8.61 -3.86 1.58
N GLY A 75 8.10 -3.27 2.65
CA GLY A 75 6.91 -3.77 3.32
C GLY A 75 6.50 -2.98 4.56
N ILE A 76 5.42 -3.41 5.19
CA ILE A 76 4.87 -2.82 6.42
C ILE A 76 4.33 -3.92 7.34
N LYS A 77 4.51 -3.71 8.63
CA LYS A 77 3.82 -4.41 9.69
C LYS A 77 2.85 -3.46 10.38
N LEU A 78 1.60 -3.88 10.56
CA LEU A 78 0.54 -3.15 11.25
C LEU A 78 0.08 -4.00 12.44
N ASP A 79 0.46 -3.63 13.65
CA ASP A 79 0.18 -4.40 14.87
C ASP A 79 -0.60 -3.60 15.90
N GLY A 80 -1.41 -4.26 16.71
CA GLY A 80 -2.06 -3.64 17.85
C GLY A 80 -3.28 -4.43 18.30
N PHE A 81 -4.36 -3.71 18.62
CA PHE A 81 -5.61 -4.34 19.05
C PHE A 81 -6.84 -3.54 18.64
N CYS A 82 -7.96 -4.24 18.46
CA CYS A 82 -9.28 -3.64 18.34
C CYS A 82 -10.12 -4.01 19.56
N ARG A 83 -10.81 -3.02 20.13
CA ARG A 83 -11.63 -3.15 21.32
C ARG A 83 -13.12 -3.15 20.95
N VAL A 84 -13.85 -4.16 21.41
CA VAL A 84 -15.31 -4.25 21.34
C VAL A 84 -15.84 -4.23 22.78
N GLY A 85 -16.40 -3.10 23.20
CA GLY A 85 -16.80 -2.91 24.60
C GLY A 85 -15.62 -3.07 25.56
N VAL A 86 -15.65 -4.10 26.41
CA VAL A 86 -14.57 -4.42 27.37
C VAL A 86 -13.54 -5.41 26.82
N PHE A 87 -13.80 -6.04 25.69
CA PHE A 87 -12.93 -7.07 25.11
C PHE A 87 -11.91 -6.45 24.16
N LYS A 88 -10.65 -6.87 24.27
CA LYS A 88 -9.58 -6.53 23.33
C LYS A 88 -9.26 -7.75 22.47
N GLN A 89 -9.19 -7.56 21.16
CA GLN A 89 -8.74 -8.56 20.20
C GLN A 89 -7.44 -8.09 19.56
N PRO A 90 -6.36 -8.89 19.59
CA PRO A 90 -5.12 -8.54 18.90
C PRO A 90 -5.38 -8.47 17.40
N MET A 91 -4.73 -7.51 16.74
CA MET A 91 -4.80 -7.28 15.30
C MET A 91 -3.38 -7.17 14.77
N SER A 92 -3.04 -7.93 13.73
CA SER A 92 -1.72 -7.90 13.09
C SER A 92 -1.88 -8.02 11.58
N ALA A 93 -1.06 -7.33 10.82
CA ALA A 93 -0.94 -7.47 9.37
C ALA A 93 0.52 -7.26 8.96
N LEU A 94 1.13 -8.27 8.36
CA LEU A 94 2.45 -8.18 7.76
C LEU A 94 2.31 -8.25 6.25
N ILE A 95 2.81 -7.24 5.55
CA ILE A 95 2.85 -7.16 4.08
C ILE A 95 4.29 -6.95 3.66
N THR A 96 4.83 -7.86 2.85
CA THR A 96 6.20 -7.77 2.30
C THR A 96 6.18 -7.95 0.79
N GLN A 97 7.05 -7.23 0.10
CA GLN A 97 7.25 -7.38 -1.33
C GLN A 97 7.92 -8.72 -1.63
N LYS A 98 7.40 -9.43 -2.63
CA LYS A 98 8.00 -10.64 -3.18
C LYS A 98 7.99 -10.55 -4.70
N GLY A 99 9.14 -10.21 -5.29
CA GLY A 99 9.24 -9.92 -6.73
C GLY A 99 8.36 -8.73 -7.12
N ASN A 100 7.38 -8.96 -8.00
CA ASN A 100 6.48 -7.93 -8.51
C ASN A 100 5.12 -7.88 -7.80
N THR A 101 4.96 -8.60 -6.69
CA THR A 101 3.71 -8.66 -5.91
C THR A 101 4.01 -8.53 -4.41
N TYR A 102 2.96 -8.59 -3.59
CA TYR A 102 3.02 -8.55 -2.14
C TYR A 102 2.47 -9.84 -1.53
N THR A 103 3.10 -10.28 -0.44
CA THR A 103 2.76 -11.46 0.33
C THR A 103 2.76 -11.13 1.82
N GLY A 104 2.30 -12.06 2.65
CA GLY A 104 2.40 -11.95 4.10
C GLY A 104 1.21 -12.57 4.82
N LYS A 105 0.87 -12.03 5.99
CA LYS A 105 -0.11 -12.62 6.90
C LYS A 105 -0.99 -11.54 7.52
N PHE A 106 -2.28 -11.81 7.62
CA PHE A 106 -3.21 -11.06 8.45
C PHE A 106 -3.59 -11.91 9.67
N LEU A 107 -3.58 -11.31 10.86
CA LEU A 107 -3.58 -11.94 12.18
C LEU A 107 -2.41 -12.93 12.29
N ASP A 108 -2.68 -14.22 12.17
CA ASP A 108 -1.69 -15.29 12.28
C ASP A 108 -1.48 -16.05 10.96
N GLY A 109 -2.05 -15.55 9.86
CA GLY A 109 -2.12 -16.29 8.59
C GLY A 109 -3.11 -17.46 8.62
N ALA A 110 -3.22 -18.20 7.52
CA ALA A 110 -4.21 -19.26 7.37
C ALA A 110 -3.96 -20.47 8.29
N GLU A 111 -2.71 -20.69 8.70
CA GLU A 111 -2.29 -21.72 9.68
C GLU A 111 -2.85 -21.43 11.08
N GLY A 112 -3.00 -20.15 11.44
CA GLY A 112 -3.57 -19.72 12.71
C GLY A 112 -5.05 -19.33 12.60
N LYS A 113 -5.44 -18.19 13.18
CA LYS A 113 -6.81 -17.65 13.12
C LYS A 113 -7.02 -16.65 11.98
N GLY A 114 -5.99 -16.39 11.21
CA GLY A 114 -5.90 -15.31 10.23
C GLY A 114 -6.15 -15.71 8.79
N LEU A 115 -5.63 -14.89 7.87
CA LEU A 115 -5.64 -15.12 6.43
C LEU A 115 -4.26 -14.86 5.85
N ASP A 116 -3.91 -15.59 4.80
CA ASP A 116 -2.68 -15.34 4.06
C ASP A 116 -2.89 -14.22 3.06
N ILE A 117 -1.89 -13.36 2.93
CA ILE A 117 -1.81 -12.36 1.87
C ILE A 117 -1.10 -13.02 0.70
N ILE A 118 -1.83 -13.27 -0.38
CA ILE A 118 -1.34 -14.05 -1.53
C ILE A 118 -1.02 -13.19 -2.76
N SER A 119 -1.49 -11.94 -2.74
CA SER A 119 -1.23 -10.96 -3.79
C SER A 119 -1.36 -9.56 -3.23
N GLY A 120 -0.78 -8.59 -3.92
CA GLY A 120 -1.09 -7.21 -3.67
C GLY A 120 -0.48 -6.25 -4.66
N ASN A 121 -0.94 -5.02 -4.58
CA ASN A 121 -0.46 -3.92 -5.37
C ASN A 121 -0.47 -2.65 -4.51
N VAL A 122 0.63 -1.91 -4.56
CA VAL A 122 0.73 -0.57 -3.98
C VAL A 122 0.50 0.44 -5.08
N ALA A 123 -0.39 1.38 -4.81
CA ALA A 123 -0.62 2.58 -5.60
C ALA A 123 -0.29 3.80 -4.73
N LYS A 124 -0.35 4.99 -5.34
CA LYS A 124 0.10 6.26 -4.73
C LYS A 124 -0.39 6.48 -3.29
N ASP A 125 -1.65 6.18 -3.01
CA ASP A 125 -2.34 6.48 -1.75
C ASP A 125 -2.93 5.24 -1.07
N LYS A 126 -2.73 4.04 -1.63
CA LYS A 126 -3.36 2.83 -1.13
C LYS A 126 -2.56 1.58 -1.42
N VAL A 127 -2.72 0.59 -0.56
CA VAL A 127 -2.35 -0.79 -0.82
C VAL A 127 -3.62 -1.63 -0.93
N VAL A 128 -3.68 -2.49 -1.95
CA VAL A 128 -4.73 -3.48 -2.14
C VAL A 128 -4.09 -4.84 -2.06
N VAL A 129 -4.53 -5.67 -1.12
CA VAL A 129 -4.02 -7.04 -0.96
C VAL A 129 -5.14 -8.06 -1.08
N GLY A 130 -4.85 -9.16 -1.76
CA GLY A 130 -5.71 -10.33 -1.79
C GLY A 130 -5.46 -11.19 -0.56
N ILE A 131 -6.54 -11.49 0.18
CA ILE A 131 -6.49 -12.35 1.36
C ILE A 131 -7.19 -13.67 1.08
N ASN A 132 -6.57 -14.78 1.48
CA ASN A 132 -7.12 -16.11 1.30
C ASN A 132 -7.02 -16.94 2.58
N ARG A 133 -8.07 -17.71 2.85
CA ARG A 133 -8.04 -18.83 3.79
C ARG A 133 -8.98 -19.94 3.33
N LYS A 134 -8.43 -21.03 2.81
CA LYS A 134 -9.22 -22.18 2.31
C LYS A 134 -10.23 -21.71 1.26
N LYS A 135 -11.54 -21.73 1.59
CA LYS A 135 -12.65 -21.30 0.73
C LYS A 135 -12.95 -19.80 0.81
N LEU A 136 -12.43 -19.11 1.81
CA LEU A 136 -12.70 -17.69 2.01
C LEU A 136 -11.68 -16.87 1.24
N ASN A 137 -12.15 -16.20 0.20
CA ASN A 137 -11.37 -15.27 -0.61
C ASN A 137 -11.85 -13.86 -0.30
N GLY A 138 -10.93 -12.91 -0.24
CA GLY A 138 -11.26 -11.53 0.03
C GLY A 138 -10.18 -10.57 -0.45
N ALA A 139 -10.43 -9.30 -0.19
CA ALA A 139 -9.47 -8.24 -0.41
C ALA A 139 -9.47 -7.29 0.79
N MET A 140 -8.29 -6.81 1.14
CA MET A 140 -8.12 -5.73 2.08
C MET A 140 -7.54 -4.53 1.33
N ILE A 141 -8.12 -3.36 1.59
CA ILE A 141 -7.65 -2.09 1.04
C ILE A 141 -7.33 -1.20 2.21
N ALA A 142 -6.09 -0.75 2.32
CA ALA A 142 -5.69 0.32 3.23
C ALA A 142 -5.34 1.54 2.39
N ARG A 143 -6.07 2.64 2.58
CA ARG A 143 -5.91 3.90 1.85
C ARG A 143 -5.60 5.03 2.82
N LEU A 144 -4.54 5.76 2.55
CA LEU A 144 -4.28 7.07 3.14
C LEU A 144 -5.16 8.08 2.43
N GLN A 145 -6.14 8.65 3.13
CA GLN A 145 -6.95 9.75 2.60
C GLN A 145 -6.13 11.05 2.57
N ASP A 146 -5.29 11.22 3.59
CA ASP A 146 -4.27 12.24 3.73
C ASP A 146 -3.19 11.70 4.69
N ASP A 147 -2.26 12.55 5.11
CA ASP A 147 -1.16 12.14 5.99
C ASP A 147 -1.63 11.77 7.42
N GLN A 148 -2.84 12.18 7.83
CA GLN A 148 -3.40 12.00 9.17
C GLN A 148 -4.55 10.99 9.23
N THR A 149 -5.16 10.64 8.10
CA THR A 149 -6.32 9.74 8.06
C THR A 149 -6.08 8.53 7.15
N MET A 150 -6.26 7.35 7.72
CA MET A 150 -6.17 6.06 7.04
C MET A 150 -7.49 5.30 7.13
N ASN A 151 -8.02 4.87 5.98
CA ASN A 151 -9.21 4.05 5.91
C ASN A 151 -8.84 2.63 5.49
N ILE A 152 -9.31 1.64 6.24
CA ILE A 152 -9.12 0.21 5.94
C ILE A 152 -10.49 -0.39 5.64
N THR A 153 -10.60 -1.11 4.53
CA THR A 153 -11.80 -1.87 4.17
C THR A 153 -11.42 -3.32 3.92
N ILE A 154 -12.12 -4.24 4.57
CA ILE A 154 -11.99 -5.68 4.32
C ILE A 154 -13.27 -6.14 3.63
N SER A 155 -13.09 -6.78 2.48
CA SER A 155 -14.16 -7.35 1.68
C SER A 155 -13.96 -8.84 1.54
N VAL A 156 -15.05 -9.59 1.48
CA VAL A 156 -15.04 -11.02 1.18
C VAL A 156 -15.79 -11.26 -0.13
N LYS A 157 -15.33 -12.26 -0.87
CA LYS A 157 -15.99 -12.70 -2.10
C LYS A 157 -17.18 -13.58 -1.74
N VAL A 158 -18.37 -13.16 -2.16
CA VAL A 158 -19.60 -13.94 -2.09
C VAL A 158 -20.04 -14.16 -3.53
N GLU A 159 -20.05 -15.42 -3.97
CA GLU A 159 -20.28 -15.78 -5.38
C GLU A 159 -19.28 -15.06 -6.30
N GLU A 160 -19.77 -14.20 -7.20
CA GLU A 160 -18.95 -13.41 -8.13
C GLU A 160 -18.74 -11.96 -7.66
N THR A 161 -19.25 -11.59 -6.48
CA THR A 161 -19.24 -10.20 -5.99
C THR A 161 -18.35 -10.02 -4.77
N MET A 162 -17.63 -8.90 -4.72
CA MET A 162 -16.89 -8.46 -3.52
C MET A 162 -17.80 -7.65 -2.62
N VAL A 163 -18.04 -8.14 -1.40
CA VAL A 163 -18.90 -7.49 -0.42
C VAL A 163 -18.04 -6.92 0.72
N PRO A 164 -18.06 -5.61 0.99
CA PRO A 164 -17.37 -5.05 2.14
C PRO A 164 -18.04 -5.55 3.42
N VAL A 165 -17.24 -6.07 4.34
CA VAL A 165 -17.74 -6.62 5.62
C VAL A 165 -17.25 -5.83 6.81
N ILE A 166 -16.08 -5.20 6.70
CA ILE A 166 -15.49 -4.41 7.78
C ILE A 166 -14.95 -3.10 7.20
N GLY A 167 -15.30 -1.99 7.83
CA GLY A 167 -14.71 -0.68 7.58
C GLY A 167 -14.05 -0.15 8.84
N VAL A 168 -12.87 0.45 8.71
CA VAL A 168 -12.14 1.10 9.80
C VAL A 168 -11.65 2.46 9.30
N SER A 169 -11.81 3.48 10.13
CA SER A 169 -11.23 4.81 9.89
C SER A 169 -10.32 5.14 11.06
N LEU A 170 -9.06 5.43 10.75
CA LEU A 170 -8.00 5.61 11.71
C LEU A 170 -7.41 7.00 11.54
N ASN A 171 -7.20 7.68 12.67
CA ASN A 171 -6.48 8.93 12.73
C ASN A 171 -5.10 8.69 13.32
N ARG A 172 -4.10 9.31 12.72
CA ARG A 172 -2.74 9.31 13.23
C ARG A 172 -2.73 9.91 14.63
N GLN A 173 -2.08 9.23 15.55
CA GLN A 173 -1.79 9.79 16.85
C GLN A 173 -0.53 10.62 16.70
N ILE A 174 -0.72 11.94 16.58
CA ILE A 174 0.35 12.90 16.77
C ILE A 174 0.44 13.15 18.27
N ASP A 175 1.58 12.83 18.88
CA ASP A 175 1.83 13.29 20.24
C ASP A 175 1.73 14.81 20.20
N ALA A 176 0.71 15.35 20.86
CA ALA A 176 0.70 16.76 21.21
C ALA A 176 1.86 16.93 22.19
N ILE A 177 3.07 17.17 21.67
CA ILE A 177 4.16 17.70 22.47
C ILE A 177 3.57 18.98 23.06
N ALA A 178 3.23 18.90 24.35
CA ALA A 178 2.83 20.03 25.14
C ALA A 178 4.00 21.02 25.04
N VAL A 179 3.87 22.01 24.14
CA VAL A 179 4.71 23.19 24.15
C VAL A 179 4.33 23.93 25.41
N GLY A 180 4.92 23.51 26.54
CA GLY A 180 4.85 24.22 27.79
C GLY A 180 5.29 25.65 27.49
N SER A 181 4.36 26.57 27.60
CA SER A 181 4.60 28.00 27.47
C SER A 181 5.78 28.37 28.37
N ILE A 182 6.93 28.64 27.74
CA ILE A 182 8.05 29.28 28.41
C ILE A 182 7.53 30.66 28.80
N LYS A 183 7.50 30.91 30.11
CA LYS A 183 7.08 32.16 30.70
C LYS A 183 8.26 33.13 30.75
#